data_AF-A0A535UHG7-F1
#
_entry.id   AF-A0A535UHG7-F1
#
_cell.length_a   1.000
_cell.length_b   1.000
_cell.length_c   1.000
_cell.angle_alpha   90.00
_cell.angle_beta   90.00
_cell.angle_gamma   90.00
#
_symmetry.space_group_name_H-M   'P 1'
#
loop_
_entity.id
_entity.type
_entity.pdbx_description
1 polymer ?
#
loop_
_entity_poly.entity_id
_entity_poly.type
_entity_poly.pdbx_seq_one_letter_code
_entity_poly.pdbx_strand_id
1 'polypeptide(L)'
;MEPEKGRCACGRHTKDASVYVYRSHTDRYLFHRCECGAEWTEHQTDIDPTDPVSSDEVIEVHKRLAKFEGSIAELLERRPA
;
A
#
# COMPACT_ATOMS: atom_id res chain seq x y z
N MET A 1 2.25 5.07 26.65
CA MET A 1 1.24 4.23 25.99
C MET A 1 1.34 4.55 24.51
N GLU A 2 2.00 3.69 23.74
CA GLU A 2 1.92 3.78 22.28
C GLU A 2 0.50 3.38 21.89
N PRO A 3 -0.19 4.14 21.02
CA PRO A 3 -1.54 3.79 20.60
C PRO A 3 -1.53 2.39 19.97
N GLU A 4 -2.48 1.54 20.35
CA GLU A 4 -2.68 0.25 19.69
C GLU A 4 -2.69 0.47 18.17
N LYS A 5 -1.79 -0.21 17.45
CA LYS A 5 -1.69 -0.11 15.99
C LYS A 5 -3.09 -0.23 15.39
N GLY A 6 -3.57 0.86 14.78
CA GLY A 6 -4.88 0.89 14.14
C GLY A 6 -5.95 1.73 14.84
N ARG A 7 -5.67 2.39 15.98
CA ARG A 7 -6.61 3.31 16.62
C ARG A 7 -6.01 4.69 16.86
N CYS A 8 -6.83 5.72 16.65
CA CYS A 8 -6.53 7.09 17.04
C CYS A 8 -6.61 7.25 18.57
N ALA A 9 -5.94 8.26 19.13
CA ALA A 9 -6.01 8.59 20.56
C ALA A 9 -7.45 8.87 21.06
N CYS A 10 -8.37 9.23 20.17
CA CYS A 10 -9.79 9.40 20.49
C CYS A 10 -10.61 8.08 20.49
N GLY A 11 -9.95 6.93 20.30
CA GLY A 11 -10.57 5.59 20.30
C GLY A 11 -11.17 5.13 18.96
N ARG A 12 -11.21 5.99 17.93
CA ARG A 12 -11.69 5.64 16.59
C ARG A 12 -10.69 4.79 15.82
N HIS A 13 -11.16 3.99 14.87
CA HIS A 13 -10.27 3.22 14.01
C HIS A 13 -9.55 4.15 13.02
N THR A 14 -8.25 3.95 12.80
CA THR A 14 -7.47 4.72 11.81
C THR A 14 -7.97 4.54 10.37
N LYS A 15 -8.72 3.46 10.09
CA LYS A 15 -9.36 3.18 8.80
C LYS A 15 -10.53 4.11 8.50
N ASP A 16 -11.14 4.69 9.52
CA ASP A 16 -12.27 5.63 9.39
C ASP A 16 -11.78 7.07 9.17
N ALA A 17 -10.47 7.30 9.17
CA ALA A 17 -9.90 8.63 8.93
C ALA A 17 -10.04 9.03 7.47
N SER A 18 -10.27 10.32 7.23
CA SER A 18 -10.17 10.87 5.88
C SER A 18 -8.71 10.81 5.43
N VAL A 19 -8.45 10.29 4.23
CA VAL A 19 -7.10 10.14 3.69
C VAL A 19 -6.94 10.96 2.43
N TYR A 20 -5.95 11.84 2.41
CA TYR A 20 -5.46 12.50 1.20
C TYR A 20 -4.19 11.79 0.74
N VAL A 21 -4.14 11.37 -0.53
CA VAL A 21 -3.00 10.64 -1.09
C VAL A 21 -2.26 11.54 -2.07
N TYR A 22 -0.99 11.80 -1.79
CA TYR A 22 -0.07 12.41 -2.73
C TYR A 22 0.88 11.35 -3.28
N ARG A 23 1.04 11.31 -4.60
CA ARG A 23 2.00 10.43 -5.28
C ARG A 23 3.06 11.27 -5.96
N SER A 24 4.32 10.98 -5.64
CA SER A 24 5.48 11.36 -6.42
C SER A 24 5.83 10.23 -7.40
N HIS A 25 7.02 10.27 -8.00
CA HIS A 25 7.49 9.23 -8.92
C HIS A 25 7.92 7.94 -8.21
N THR A 26 8.39 8.06 -6.97
CA THR A 26 9.02 6.98 -6.18
C THR A 26 8.37 6.79 -4.83
N ASP A 27 7.46 7.69 -4.45
CA ASP A 27 6.92 7.74 -3.10
C ASP A 27 5.43 8.04 -3.12
N ARG A 28 4.75 7.45 -2.16
CA ARG A 28 3.36 7.69 -1.83
C ARG A 28 3.28 8.21 -0.41
N TYR A 29 2.68 9.38 -0.26
CA TYR A 29 2.40 9.99 1.04
C TYR A 29 0.89 9.91 1.29
N LEU A 30 0.51 9.31 2.41
CA LEU A 30 -0.87 9.26 2.86
C LEU A 30 -1.01 10.20 4.07
N PHE A 31 -1.84 11.22 3.92
CA PHE A 31 -2.15 12.18 4.97
C PHE A 31 -3.50 11.84 5.56
N HIS A 32 -3.49 11.37 6.80
CA HIS A 32 -4.68 10.95 7.50
C HIS A 32 -5.16 12.05 8.43
N ARG A 33 -6.47 12.27 8.43
CA ARG A 33 -7.15 13.18 9.37
C ARG A 33 -8.32 12.47 10.01
N CYS A 34 -8.22 12.28 11.33
CA CYS A 34 -9.34 11.79 12.12
C CYS A 34 -10.36 12.91 12.35
N GLU A 35 -11.63 12.57 12.53
CA GLU A 35 -12.69 13.54 12.90
C GLU A 35 -12.43 14.26 14.22
N CYS A 36 -11.63 13.68 15.12
CA CYS A 36 -11.23 14.35 16.36
C CYS A 36 -10.18 15.46 16.15
N GLY A 37 -9.68 15.62 14.93
CA GLY A 37 -8.64 16.59 14.57
C GLY A 37 -7.21 16.05 14.63
N ALA A 38 -7.00 14.79 15.02
CA ALA A 38 -5.67 14.18 14.99
C ALA A 38 -5.22 13.92 13.54
N GLU A 39 -3.97 14.24 13.25
CA GLU A 39 -3.36 14.09 11.93
C GLU A 39 -2.09 13.23 12.03
N TRP A 40 -1.88 12.38 11.03
CA TRP A 40 -0.62 11.64 10.86
C TRP A 40 -0.34 11.43 9.38
N THR A 41 0.94 11.23 9.07
CA THR A 41 1.40 10.99 7.70
C THR A 41 2.08 9.63 7.63
N GLU A 42 1.69 8.83 6.64
CA GLU A 42 2.37 7.60 6.29
C GLU A 42 3.18 7.85 5.01
N HIS A 43 4.45 7.47 5.05
CA HIS A 43 5.32 7.45 3.88
C HIS A 43 5.50 6.01 3.44
N GLN A 44 5.24 5.76 2.18
CA GLN A 44 5.43 4.48 1.54
C GLN A 44 6.25 4.71 0.28
N THR A 45 7.28 3.91 0.07
CA THR A 45 8.02 3.90 -1.19
C THR A 45 7.14 3.24 -2.25
N ASP A 46 6.76 4.01 -3.27
CA ASP A 46 6.08 3.47 -4.45
C ASP A 46 7.15 2.83 -5.34
N ILE A 47 6.80 1.77 -6.07
CA ILE A 47 7.79 1.07 -6.91
C ILE A 47 8.24 2.04 -8.01
N ASP A 48 9.52 2.40 -8.04
CA ASP A 48 10.08 3.24 -9.09
C ASP A 48 10.00 2.50 -10.43
N PRO A 49 9.23 3.01 -11.42
CA PRO A 49 9.09 2.35 -12.72
C PRO A 49 10.38 2.34 -13.54
N THR A 50 11.42 3.07 -13.09
CA THR A 50 12.75 3.10 -13.70
C THR A 50 13.75 2.17 -13.02
N ASP A 51 13.38 1.56 -11.88
CA ASP A 51 14.23 0.57 -11.21
C ASP A 51 14.37 -0.65 -12.14
N PRO A 52 15.60 -1.04 -12.52
CA PRO A 52 15.81 -2.16 -13.41
C PRO A 52 15.30 -3.46 -12.79
N VAL A 53 14.26 -4.03 -13.40
CA VAL A 53 13.77 -5.35 -13.03
C VAL A 53 14.87 -6.37 -13.31
N SER A 54 15.25 -7.14 -12.29
CA SER A 54 16.26 -8.18 -12.43
C SER A 54 15.72 -9.39 -13.20
N SER A 55 16.62 -10.13 -13.85
CA SER A 55 16.26 -11.39 -14.52
C SER A 55 15.63 -12.40 -13.56
N ASP A 56 16.07 -12.42 -12.30
CA ASP A 56 15.53 -13.33 -11.28
C ASP A 56 14.08 -13.00 -10.93
N GLU A 57 13.73 -11.72 -10.82
CA GLU A 57 12.35 -11.27 -10.61
C GLU A 57 11.45 -11.66 -11.79
N VAL A 58 11.92 -11.49 -13.03
CA VAL A 58 11.18 -11.90 -14.24
C VAL A 58 10.97 -13.41 -14.26
N ILE A 59 12.01 -14.19 -13.94
CA ILE A 59 11.94 -15.65 -13.89
C ILE A 59 10.95 -16.10 -12.81
N GLU A 60 10.92 -15.43 -11.66
CA GLU A 60 9.98 -15.74 -10.58
C GLU A 60 8.54 -15.49 -11.00
N VAL A 61 8.25 -14.33 -11.62
CA VAL A 61 6.93 -14.01 -12.16
C VAL A 61 6.52 -15.04 -13.21
N HIS A 62 7.41 -15.40 -14.13
CA HIS A 62 7.13 -16.41 -15.15
C HIS A 62 6.80 -17.78 -14.56
N LYS A 63 7.56 -18.23 -13.54
CA LYS A 63 7.28 -19.50 -12.83
C LYS A 63 5.92 -19.50 -12.13
N ARG A 64 5.52 -18.36 -11.55
CA ARG A 64 4.21 -18.20 -10.89
C ARG A 64 3.07 -18.22 -11.90
N LEU A 65 3.21 -17.49 -13.01
CA LEU A 65 2.23 -17.45 -14.09
C LEU A 65 2.07 -18.80 -14.79
N ALA A 66 3.17 -19.51 -15.04
CA ALA A 66 3.13 -20.83 -15.70
C ALA A 66 2.33 -21.88 -14.91
N LYS A 67 2.15 -21.68 -13.60
CA LYS A 67 1.40 -22.58 -12.70
C LYS A 67 0.03 -22.02 -12.30
N PHE A 68 -0.33 -20.83 -12.78
CA PHE A 68 -1.55 -20.15 -12.40
C PHE A 68 -2.70 -20.57 -13.32
N GLU A 69 -3.68 -21.27 -12.76
CA GLU A 69 -4.85 -21.77 -13.49
C GLU A 69 -6.08 -20.83 -13.38
N GLY A 70 -5.93 -19.69 -12.70
CA GLY A 70 -7.01 -18.71 -12.50
C GLY A 70 -7.11 -17.65 -13.61
N SER A 71 -8.09 -16.78 -13.47
CA SER A 71 -8.30 -15.63 -14.35
C SER A 71 -7.34 -14.48 -14.05
N ILE A 72 -7.07 -13.64 -15.06
CA ILE A 72 -6.23 -12.46 -14.89
C ILE A 72 -6.80 -11.47 -13.85
N ALA A 73 -8.12 -11.47 -13.65
CA ALA A 73 -8.76 -10.66 -12.61
C ALA A 73 -8.36 -11.11 -11.20
N GLU A 74 -8.36 -12.43 -10.93
CA GLU A 74 -7.92 -13.00 -9.64
C GLU A 74 -6.43 -12.78 -9.37
N LEU A 75 -5.62 -12.69 -10.43
CA LEU A 75 -4.20 -12.34 -10.34
C LEU A 75 -3.99 -10.87 -9.92
N LEU A 76 -4.86 -9.96 -10.40
CA LEU A 76 -4.76 -8.52 -10.17
C LEU A 76 -5.40 -8.05 -8.86
N GLU A 77 -6.41 -8.77 -8.34
CA GLU A 77 -7.07 -8.46 -7.06
C GLU A 77 -6.17 -8.71 -5.83
N ARG A 78 -5.07 -9.45 -5.97
CA ARG A 78 -4.13 -9.77 -4.87
C ARG A 78 -3.07 -8.70 -4.59
N ARG A 79 -3.12 -7.52 -5.21
CA ARG A 79 -2.34 -6.36 -4.73
C ARG A 79 -3.17 -5.64 -3.66
N PRO A 80 -2.87 -5.80 -2.35
CA PRO A 80 -3.45 -4.88 -1.37
C PRO A 80 -2.97 -3.47 -1.73
N ALA A 81 -3.93 -2.55 -1.78
CA ALA A 81 -3.74 -1.15 -2.12
C ALA A 81 -2.74 -0.45 -1.21
#